data_AF-A0A954ZXK1-F1
#
_entry.id   AF-A0A954ZXK1-F1
#
_cell.length_a   1.000
_cell.length_b   1.000
_cell.length_c   1.000
_cell.angle_alpha   90.00
_cell.angle_beta   90.00
_cell.angle_gamma   90.00
#
_symmetry.space_group_name_H-M   'P 1'
#
loop_
_entity.id
_entity.type
_entity.pdbx_description
1 polymer ?
#
loop_
_entity_poly.entity_id
_entity_poly.type
_entity_poly.pdbx_seq_one_letter_code
_entity_poly.pdbx_strand_id
1 'polypeptide(L)'
;MSKKNIILTLWLISPIATFAGLYVLIFVTLDKDRPMADAVPYGAGAGDTGDANAIGQWLAGRNPDAISLATKAKREGLMISPTDWPGGVRLTIPARALPEDAHSVYLTVIFKEQGRFSTTGMKHDQEQGVFETKLEQKTLKQGARFVIATSLPSREGDRFVDDDGRSLAVLSMSPVLAPRAVDVNDPLPVLLPIESVYRDTAP
;
A
#
# COMPACT_ATOMS: atom_id res chain seq x y z
N MET A 1 19.42 40.51 -44.04
CA MET A 1 19.48 40.61 -42.56
C MET A 1 20.84 40.16 -42.08
N SER A 2 21.48 40.92 -41.18
CA SER A 2 22.75 40.51 -40.56
C SER A 2 22.55 39.32 -39.62
N LYS A 3 23.51 38.38 -39.56
CA LYS A 3 23.48 37.20 -38.67
C LYS A 3 23.21 37.57 -37.20
N LYS A 4 23.65 38.75 -36.77
CA LYS A 4 23.43 39.28 -35.42
C LYS A 4 21.95 39.56 -35.13
N ASN A 5 21.19 40.02 -36.12
CA ASN A 5 19.76 40.31 -35.96
C ASN A 5 18.96 39.02 -35.83
N ILE A 6 19.36 37.95 -36.52
CA ILE A 6 18.69 36.65 -36.44
C ILE A 6 18.84 36.04 -35.05
N ILE A 7 20.05 36.09 -34.47
CA ILE A 7 20.32 35.57 -33.12
C ILE A 7 19.53 36.37 -32.07
N LEU A 8 19.49 37.69 -32.20
CA LEU A 8 18.74 38.55 -31.28
C LEU A 8 17.23 38.25 -31.33
N THR A 9 16.68 38.05 -32.53
CA THR A 9 15.26 37.70 -32.71
C THR A 9 14.94 36.33 -32.13
N LEU A 10 15.80 35.31 -32.34
CA LEU A 10 15.61 33.98 -31.76
C LEU A 10 15.66 34.01 -30.23
N TRP A 11 16.59 34.79 -29.65
CA TRP A 11 16.71 34.94 -28.20
C TRP A 11 15.48 35.63 -27.60
N LEU A 12 14.93 36.64 -28.29
CA LEU A 12 13.72 37.34 -27.85
C LEU A 12 12.45 36.48 -27.94
N ILE A 13 12.36 35.62 -28.97
CA ILE A 13 11.21 34.73 -29.17
C ILE A 13 11.25 33.50 -28.25
N SER A 14 12.44 33.05 -27.84
CA SER A 14 12.61 31.86 -27.00
C SER A 14 11.71 31.84 -25.74
N PRO A 15 11.70 32.86 -24.87
CA PRO A 15 10.84 32.82 -23.68
C PRO A 15 9.36 32.78 -24.03
N ILE A 16 8.94 33.51 -25.07
CA ILE A 16 7.54 33.53 -25.54
C ILE A 16 7.12 32.14 -26.04
N ALA A 17 7.97 31.47 -26.82
CA ALA A 17 7.74 30.12 -27.30
C ALA A 17 7.66 29.10 -26.13
N THR A 18 8.53 29.25 -25.13
CA THR A 18 8.49 28.41 -23.92
C THR A 18 7.19 28.60 -23.14
N PHE A 19 6.75 29.85 -22.92
CA PHE A 19 5.48 30.13 -22.25
C PHE A 19 4.28 29.62 -23.03
N ALA A 20 4.25 29.81 -24.35
CA ALA A 20 3.18 29.29 -25.21
C ALA A 20 3.13 27.76 -25.18
N GLY A 21 4.29 27.09 -25.21
CA GLY A 21 4.39 25.64 -25.11
C GLY A 21 3.90 25.11 -23.77
N LEU A 22 4.27 25.76 -22.66
CA LEU A 22 3.75 25.46 -21.32
C LEU A 22 2.24 25.64 -21.24
N TYR A 23 1.70 26.72 -21.81
CA TYR A 23 0.26 26.96 -21.85
C TYR A 23 -0.49 25.86 -22.60
N VAL A 24 -0.03 25.49 -23.79
CA VAL A 24 -0.63 24.40 -24.57
C VAL A 24 -0.54 23.08 -23.82
N LEU A 25 0.60 22.77 -23.19
CA LEU A 25 0.76 21.57 -22.39
C LEU A 25 -0.26 21.53 -21.24
N ILE A 26 -0.37 22.62 -20.49
CA ILE A 26 -1.32 22.76 -19.37
C ILE A 26 -2.76 22.54 -19.84
N PHE A 27 -3.19 23.20 -20.92
CA PHE A 27 -4.54 23.06 -21.45
C PHE A 27 -4.82 21.65 -21.99
N VAL A 28 -3.88 21.05 -22.70
CA VAL A 28 -4.01 19.66 -23.20
C VAL A 28 -4.06 18.66 -22.03
N THR A 29 -3.36 18.92 -20.93
CA THR A 29 -3.46 18.10 -19.71
C THR A 29 -4.76 18.33 -18.93
N LEU A 30 -5.34 19.53 -18.97
CA LEU A 30 -6.59 19.88 -18.28
C LEU A 30 -7.84 19.33 -18.98
N ASP A 31 -7.82 19.19 -20.30
CA ASP A 31 -8.99 18.77 -21.10
C ASP A 31 -9.20 17.24 -21.12
N LYS A 32 -8.26 16.48 -20.54
CA LYS A 32 -8.45 15.05 -20.29
C LYS A 32 -9.29 14.84 -19.03
N ASP A 33 -10.59 14.74 -19.23
CA ASP A 33 -11.59 14.11 -18.36
C ASP A 33 -11.41 14.33 -16.85
N ARG A 34 -12.06 15.39 -16.34
CA ARG A 34 -12.22 15.69 -14.91
C ARG A 34 -12.62 14.45 -14.08
N PRO A 35 -11.74 13.93 -13.20
CA PRO A 35 -12.14 13.06 -12.12
C PRO A 35 -12.33 13.85 -10.80
N MET A 36 -12.23 15.19 -10.82
CA MET A 36 -12.07 16.01 -9.62
C MET A 36 -12.89 17.31 -9.58
N ALA A 37 -13.99 17.41 -10.33
CA ALA A 37 -14.85 18.61 -10.25
C ALA A 37 -15.41 18.89 -8.84
N ASP A 38 -15.48 17.87 -7.98
CA ASP A 38 -16.11 17.95 -6.66
C ASP A 38 -15.13 17.76 -5.47
N ALA A 39 -13.83 17.95 -5.67
CA ALA A 39 -12.86 17.90 -4.57
C ALA A 39 -12.85 19.24 -3.79
N VAL A 40 -13.26 19.21 -2.52
CA VAL A 40 -13.17 20.38 -1.62
C VAL A 40 -11.69 20.72 -1.39
N PRO A 41 -11.23 21.95 -1.71
CA PRO A 41 -9.84 22.33 -1.57
C PRO A 41 -9.45 22.49 -0.10
N TYR A 42 -8.38 21.83 0.34
CA TYR A 42 -7.78 22.04 1.66
C TYR A 42 -6.33 22.53 1.53
N GLY A 43 -6.09 23.78 1.93
CA GLY A 43 -4.79 24.46 1.90
C GLY A 43 -4.75 25.60 0.86
N ALA A 44 -4.07 26.70 1.20
CA ALA A 44 -3.88 27.85 0.30
C ALA A 44 -3.03 27.43 -0.91
N GLY A 45 -3.70 26.99 -1.98
CA GLY A 45 -3.08 26.50 -3.23
C GLY A 45 -3.57 25.12 -3.70
N ALA A 46 -4.37 24.39 -2.91
CA ALA A 46 -4.77 23.01 -3.23
C ALA A 46 -5.93 22.87 -4.23
N GLY A 47 -6.53 23.98 -4.69
CA GLY A 47 -7.67 23.95 -5.62
C GLY A 47 -7.30 23.75 -7.09
N ASP A 48 -6.05 24.02 -7.48
CA ASP A 48 -5.63 24.10 -8.89
C ASP A 48 -4.49 23.14 -9.27
N THR A 49 -3.96 22.36 -8.32
CA THR A 49 -2.82 21.46 -8.56
C THR A 49 -3.14 20.01 -8.19
N GLY A 50 -4.20 19.46 -8.78
CA GLY A 50 -4.68 18.09 -8.56
C GLY A 50 -3.64 16.97 -8.70
N ASP A 51 -2.42 17.26 -9.18
CA ASP A 51 -1.31 16.31 -9.33
C ASP A 51 0.06 16.81 -8.84
N ALA A 52 0.19 18.01 -8.27
CA ALA A 52 1.51 18.48 -7.80
C ALA A 52 2.07 17.62 -6.65
N ASN A 53 1.18 17.00 -5.86
CA ASN A 53 1.57 16.02 -4.85
C ASN A 53 1.79 14.61 -5.42
N ALA A 54 1.32 14.28 -6.63
CA ALA A 54 1.57 12.97 -7.22
C ALA A 54 3.07 12.76 -7.53
N ILE A 55 3.75 13.81 -8.01
CA ILE A 55 5.21 13.79 -8.23
C ILE A 55 5.95 13.64 -6.89
N GLY A 56 5.53 14.38 -5.85
CA GLY A 56 6.13 14.28 -4.52
C GLY A 56 5.96 12.90 -3.88
N GLN A 57 4.78 12.30 -4.02
CA GLN A 57 4.52 10.94 -3.52
C GLN A 57 5.26 9.88 -4.34
N TRP A 58 5.35 10.05 -5.66
CA TRP A 58 6.15 9.19 -6.53
C TRP A 58 7.66 9.26 -6.20
N LEU A 59 8.19 10.45 -5.95
CA LEU A 59 9.57 10.64 -5.47
C LEU A 59 9.80 10.03 -4.08
N ALA A 60 8.76 10.01 -3.23
CA ALA A 60 8.78 9.30 -1.95
C ALA A 60 8.59 7.77 -2.09
N GLY A 61 8.53 7.23 -3.31
CA GLY A 61 8.38 5.81 -3.59
C GLY A 61 6.98 5.25 -3.29
N ARG A 62 5.98 6.11 -3.17
CA ARG A 62 4.60 5.73 -2.86
C ARG A 62 3.76 5.72 -4.14
N ASN A 63 2.78 4.82 -4.19
CA ASN A 63 1.86 4.75 -5.32
C ASN A 63 0.81 5.88 -5.20
N PRO A 64 0.78 6.86 -6.12
CA PRO A 64 -0.19 7.97 -6.07
C PRO A 64 -1.65 7.48 -6.17
N ASP A 65 -1.91 6.41 -6.93
CA ASP A 65 -3.25 5.86 -7.08
C ASP A 65 -3.78 5.28 -5.76
N ALA A 66 -2.90 4.62 -5.00
CA ALA A 66 -3.23 4.06 -3.69
C ALA A 66 -3.56 5.16 -2.66
N ILE A 67 -2.85 6.29 -2.72
CA ILE A 67 -3.12 7.46 -1.87
C ILE A 67 -4.47 8.08 -2.21
N SER A 68 -4.77 8.23 -3.50
CA SER A 68 -6.07 8.74 -3.96
C SER A 68 -7.21 7.83 -3.50
N LEU A 69 -7.06 6.51 -3.67
CA LEU A 69 -8.04 5.51 -3.26
C LEU A 69 -8.24 5.50 -1.74
N ALA A 70 -7.16 5.54 -0.95
CA ALA A 70 -7.23 5.64 0.51
C ALA A 70 -7.90 6.94 0.99
N THR A 71 -7.60 8.06 0.34
CA THR A 71 -8.21 9.36 0.65
C THR A 71 -9.71 9.33 0.35
N LYS A 72 -10.09 8.78 -0.80
CA LYS A 72 -11.49 8.59 -1.20
C LYS A 72 -12.22 7.69 -0.20
N ALA A 73 -11.65 6.53 0.13
CA ALA A 73 -12.24 5.58 1.07
C ALA A 73 -12.43 6.20 2.46
N LYS A 74 -11.46 6.98 2.94
CA LYS A 74 -11.57 7.72 4.20
C LYS A 74 -12.70 8.75 4.16
N ARG A 75 -12.76 9.56 3.10
CA ARG A 75 -13.78 10.61 2.93
C ARG A 75 -15.19 10.05 2.85
N GLU A 76 -15.36 8.96 2.11
CA GLU A 76 -16.66 8.34 1.84
C GLU A 76 -17.02 7.26 2.88
N GLY A 77 -16.14 6.98 3.84
CA GLY A 77 -16.34 5.93 4.85
C GLY A 77 -16.39 4.53 4.26
N LEU A 78 -15.73 4.31 3.13
CA LEU A 78 -15.70 3.03 2.43
C LEU A 78 -14.66 2.08 3.04
N MET A 79 -14.90 0.79 2.84
CA MET A 79 -13.88 -0.22 3.08
C MET A 79 -12.84 -0.18 1.96
N ILE A 80 -11.58 -0.37 2.32
CA ILE A 80 -10.44 -0.43 1.42
C ILE A 80 -9.74 -1.78 1.59
N SER A 81 -9.25 -2.34 0.49
CA SER A 81 -8.38 -3.52 0.57
C SER A 81 -7.09 -3.15 1.30
N PRO A 82 -6.61 -3.97 2.26
CA PRO A 82 -5.32 -3.71 2.91
C PRO A 82 -4.13 -3.67 1.93
N THR A 83 -4.25 -4.30 0.75
CA THR A 83 -3.24 -4.23 -0.33
C THR A 83 -3.16 -2.84 -0.97
N ASP A 84 -4.25 -2.09 -0.94
CA ASP A 84 -4.37 -0.79 -1.56
C ASP A 84 -4.08 0.34 -0.55
N TRP A 85 -3.78 -0.02 0.71
CA TRP A 85 -3.42 0.94 1.74
C TRP A 85 -1.96 1.40 1.56
N PRO A 86 -1.70 2.71 1.41
CA PRO A 86 -0.36 3.22 1.15
C PRO A 86 0.60 3.03 2.35
N GLY A 87 0.07 2.89 3.57
CA GLY A 87 0.86 2.63 4.78
C GLY A 87 1.30 1.18 4.96
N GLY A 88 0.82 0.29 4.08
CA GLY A 88 0.94 -1.15 4.28
C GLY A 88 0.10 -1.64 5.46
N VAL A 89 0.48 -2.82 5.97
CA VAL A 89 -0.30 -3.54 6.98
C VAL A 89 0.61 -3.94 8.13
N ARG A 90 0.14 -3.80 9.36
CA ARG A 90 0.78 -4.36 10.55
C ARG A 90 -0.09 -5.53 10.99
N LEU A 91 0.45 -6.72 10.78
CA LEU A 91 -0.20 -7.94 11.26
C LEU A 91 0.18 -8.12 12.72
N THR A 92 -0.82 -8.40 13.55
CA THR A 92 -0.64 -8.65 14.98
C THR A 92 -1.36 -9.93 15.37
N ILE A 93 -0.66 -10.80 16.07
CA ILE A 93 -1.15 -12.11 16.49
C ILE A 93 -0.97 -12.18 18.00
N PRO A 94 -2.05 -12.30 18.79
CA PRO A 94 -1.89 -12.40 20.22
C PRO A 94 -1.26 -13.76 20.57
N ALA A 95 -0.33 -13.79 21.52
CA ALA A 95 0.38 -15.02 21.90
C ALA A 95 -0.58 -16.14 22.33
N ARG A 96 -1.74 -15.78 22.90
CA ARG A 96 -2.82 -16.73 23.26
C ARG A 96 -3.47 -17.47 22.08
N ALA A 97 -3.31 -16.96 20.85
CA ALA A 97 -3.81 -17.61 19.63
C ALA A 97 -2.81 -18.64 19.07
N LEU A 98 -1.67 -18.81 19.76
CA LEU A 98 -0.60 -19.73 19.40
C LEU A 98 -0.44 -20.80 20.49
N PRO A 99 0.24 -21.92 20.18
CA PRO A 99 0.63 -22.92 21.17
C PRO A 99 1.48 -22.30 22.30
N GLU A 100 1.39 -22.85 23.51
CA GLU A 100 2.07 -22.30 24.71
C GLU A 100 3.61 -22.27 24.58
N ASP A 101 4.17 -23.09 23.70
CA ASP A 101 5.61 -23.23 23.42
C ASP A 101 6.09 -22.42 22.20
N ALA A 102 5.26 -21.50 21.67
CA ALA A 102 5.61 -20.69 20.52
C ALA A 102 6.76 -19.69 20.80
N HIS A 103 7.99 -20.10 20.50
CA HIS A 103 9.18 -19.24 20.63
C HIS A 103 9.46 -18.39 19.38
N SER A 104 9.06 -18.87 18.22
CA SER A 104 9.17 -18.18 16.94
C SER A 104 7.84 -18.23 16.21
N VAL A 105 7.53 -17.18 15.47
CA VAL A 105 6.35 -17.13 14.60
C VAL A 105 6.79 -16.62 13.24
N TYR A 106 6.37 -17.31 12.20
CA TYR A 106 6.69 -17.00 10.82
C TYR A 106 5.42 -16.65 10.08
N LEU A 107 5.50 -15.57 9.31
CA LEU A 107 4.52 -15.22 8.31
C LEU A 107 5.05 -15.65 6.94
N THR A 108 4.27 -16.45 6.23
CA THR A 108 4.55 -16.83 4.85
C THR A 108 3.52 -16.22 3.92
N VAL A 109 3.97 -15.37 3.00
CA VAL A 109 3.15 -14.78 1.94
C VAL A 109 3.20 -15.67 0.72
N ILE A 110 2.04 -16.10 0.23
CA ILE A 110 1.85 -16.96 -0.94
C ILE A 110 1.43 -16.10 -2.13
N PHE A 111 2.30 -16.07 -3.15
CA PHE A 111 2.02 -15.39 -4.41
C PHE A 111 1.55 -16.41 -5.46
N LYS A 112 0.22 -16.55 -5.60
CA LYS A 112 -0.42 -17.52 -6.49
C LYS A 112 0.14 -17.53 -7.91
N GLU A 113 0.41 -16.35 -8.47
CA GLU A 113 0.82 -16.18 -9.87
C GLU A 113 2.21 -16.75 -10.18
N GLN A 114 3.04 -16.98 -9.16
CA GLN A 114 4.45 -17.34 -9.36
C GLN A 114 4.85 -18.66 -8.70
N GLY A 115 3.95 -19.30 -7.95
CA GLY A 115 4.31 -20.45 -7.11
C GLY A 115 5.40 -20.14 -6.07
N ARG A 116 5.65 -18.84 -5.82
CA ARG A 116 6.67 -18.35 -4.89
C ARG A 116 6.01 -18.05 -3.56
N PHE A 117 6.75 -18.36 -2.50
CA PHE A 117 6.42 -17.97 -1.14
C PHE A 117 7.60 -17.20 -0.54
N SER A 118 7.29 -16.21 0.29
CA SER A 118 8.28 -15.48 1.06
C SER A 118 7.94 -15.61 2.53
N THR A 119 8.90 -16.06 3.32
CA THR A 119 8.73 -16.27 4.75
C THR A 119 9.51 -15.21 5.51
N THR A 120 8.89 -14.60 6.51
CA THR A 120 9.49 -13.58 7.37
C THR A 120 9.14 -13.88 8.81
N GLY A 121 10.12 -13.81 9.70
CA GLY A 121 9.91 -13.94 11.13
C GLY A 121 9.12 -12.74 11.68
N MET A 122 8.21 -13.00 12.61
CA MET A 122 7.46 -11.99 13.34
C MET A 122 8.21 -11.66 14.63
N LYS A 123 8.19 -10.39 15.03
CA LYS A 123 8.83 -9.92 16.25
C LYS A 123 7.85 -10.09 17.41
N HIS A 124 8.32 -10.65 18.52
CA HIS A 124 7.53 -10.73 19.75
C HIS A 124 7.61 -9.39 20.50
N ASP A 125 6.47 -8.72 20.64
CA ASP A 125 6.27 -7.60 21.56
C ASP A 125 5.77 -8.15 22.90
N GLN A 126 6.67 -8.22 23.87
CA GLN A 126 6.39 -8.77 25.20
C GLN A 126 5.48 -7.86 26.03
N GLU A 127 5.45 -6.55 25.78
CA GLU A 127 4.62 -5.61 26.54
C GLU A 127 3.14 -5.78 26.16
N GLN A 128 2.89 -6.00 24.86
CA GLN A 128 1.53 -6.20 24.34
C GLN A 128 1.11 -7.68 24.31
N GLY A 129 2.06 -8.61 24.46
CA GLY A 129 1.81 -10.04 24.35
C GLY A 129 1.39 -10.45 22.94
N VAL A 130 1.96 -9.80 21.92
CA VAL A 130 1.64 -10.04 20.51
C VAL A 130 2.89 -10.30 19.69
N PHE A 131 2.76 -11.15 18.68
CA PHE A 131 3.71 -11.23 17.58
C PHE A 131 3.28 -10.28 16.48
N GLU A 132 4.24 -9.53 15.94
CA GLU A 132 3.94 -8.54 14.93
C GLU A 132 4.93 -8.53 13.76
N THR A 133 4.42 -8.10 12.60
CA THR A 133 5.25 -7.80 11.45
C THR A 133 4.62 -6.71 10.60
N LYS A 134 5.47 -5.88 10.00
CA LYS A 134 5.05 -4.83 9.08
C LYS A 134 5.23 -5.33 7.65
N LEU A 135 4.12 -5.38 6.92
CA LEU A 135 4.08 -5.67 5.50
C LEU A 135 3.97 -4.35 4.75
N GLU A 136 5.02 -4.03 3.98
CA GLU A 136 4.98 -2.91 3.07
C GLU A 136 4.00 -3.18 1.92
N GLN A 137 3.41 -2.11 1.39
CA GLN A 137 2.48 -2.20 0.26
C GLN A 137 3.06 -2.98 -0.93
N LYS A 138 4.35 -2.79 -1.23
CA LYS A 138 5.03 -3.49 -2.33
C LYS A 138 5.08 -5.01 -2.17
N THR A 139 5.02 -5.50 -0.93
CA THR A 139 5.00 -6.93 -0.59
C THR A 139 3.58 -7.49 -0.69
N LEU A 140 2.56 -6.62 -0.61
CA LEU A 140 1.15 -6.96 -0.62
C LEU A 140 0.59 -6.86 -2.04
N LYS A 141 0.65 -7.96 -2.78
CA LYS A 141 -0.03 -8.05 -4.08
C LYS A 141 -1.51 -8.39 -3.91
N GLN A 142 -2.33 -7.95 -4.84
CA GLN A 142 -3.74 -8.31 -4.89
C GLN A 142 -3.89 -9.84 -4.93
N GLY A 143 -4.78 -10.39 -4.11
CA GLY A 143 -4.99 -11.84 -4.00
C GLY A 143 -3.89 -12.60 -3.24
N ALA A 144 -2.96 -11.89 -2.59
CA ALA A 144 -2.01 -12.51 -1.67
C ALA A 144 -2.74 -13.29 -0.58
N ARG A 145 -2.23 -14.49 -0.30
CA ARG A 145 -2.67 -15.35 0.79
C ARG A 145 -1.55 -15.51 1.78
N PHE A 146 -1.88 -15.74 3.03
CA PHE A 146 -0.91 -15.79 4.10
C PHE A 146 -1.10 -17.06 4.90
N VAL A 147 0.00 -17.61 5.36
CA VAL A 147 0.03 -18.70 6.33
C VAL A 147 0.91 -18.23 7.47
N ILE A 148 0.48 -18.53 8.69
CA ILE A 148 1.28 -18.28 9.89
C ILE A 148 1.59 -19.63 10.50
N ALA A 149 2.80 -19.78 11.01
CA ALA A 149 3.25 -20.99 11.68
C ALA A 149 4.25 -20.65 12.79
N THR A 150 4.37 -21.53 13.77
CA THR A 150 5.43 -21.44 14.80
C THR A 150 6.77 -21.97 14.31
N SER A 151 6.76 -22.75 13.23
CA SER A 151 7.93 -23.26 12.50
C SER A 151 7.92 -22.79 11.03
N LEU A 152 8.95 -23.16 10.25
CA LEU A 152 8.96 -22.88 8.81
C LEU A 152 7.91 -23.76 8.11
N PRO A 153 6.88 -23.17 7.48
CA PRO A 153 5.81 -23.98 6.91
C PRO A 153 6.30 -24.76 5.69
N SER A 154 5.88 -26.01 5.62
CA SER A 154 6.12 -26.91 4.48
C SER A 154 4.84 -27.12 3.69
N ARG A 155 4.97 -27.33 2.38
CA ARG A 155 3.82 -27.65 1.51
C ARG A 155 3.70 -29.15 1.34
N GLU A 156 2.55 -29.71 1.71
CA GLU A 156 2.23 -31.12 1.54
C GLU A 156 0.97 -31.25 0.66
N GLY A 157 1.16 -31.58 -0.62
CA GLY A 157 0.08 -31.55 -1.61
C GLY A 157 -0.54 -30.16 -1.75
N ASP A 158 -1.82 -30.05 -1.37
CA ASP A 158 -2.62 -28.82 -1.45
C ASP A 158 -2.76 -28.07 -0.11
N ARG A 159 -2.10 -28.54 0.95
CA ARG A 159 -2.12 -27.90 2.28
C ARG A 159 -0.73 -27.42 2.70
N PHE A 160 -0.72 -26.47 3.62
CA PHE A 160 0.47 -26.06 4.35
C PHE A 160 0.44 -26.71 5.73
N VAL A 161 1.59 -27.24 6.15
CA VAL A 161 1.76 -27.91 7.44
C VAL A 161 2.95 -27.31 8.18
N ASP A 162 2.90 -27.36 9.51
CA ASP A 162 4.07 -27.10 10.36
C ASP A 162 4.94 -28.36 10.52
N ASP A 163 6.00 -28.26 11.32
CA ASP A 163 6.95 -29.35 11.56
C ASP A 163 6.30 -30.56 12.26
N ASP A 164 5.18 -30.33 12.97
CA ASP A 164 4.38 -31.36 13.64
C ASP A 164 3.32 -31.99 12.71
N GLY A 165 3.25 -31.55 11.44
CA GLY A 165 2.27 -32.01 10.47
C GLY A 165 0.86 -31.43 10.64
N ARG A 166 0.68 -30.40 11.49
CA ARG A 166 -0.62 -29.75 11.70
C ARG A 166 -0.98 -28.87 10.51
N SER A 167 -2.22 -28.96 10.05
CA SER A 167 -2.69 -28.15 8.91
C SER A 167 -2.84 -26.68 9.30
N LEU A 168 -2.16 -25.82 8.57
CA LEU A 168 -2.19 -24.37 8.79
C LEU A 168 -3.37 -23.73 8.04
N ALA A 169 -3.96 -22.70 8.64
CA ALA A 169 -5.01 -21.93 7.98
C ALA A 169 -4.42 -21.02 6.91
N VAL A 170 -5.01 -21.05 5.71
CA VAL A 170 -4.66 -20.11 4.65
C VAL A 170 -5.57 -18.89 4.78
N LEU A 171 -4.98 -17.79 5.24
CA LEU A 171 -5.69 -16.55 5.50
C LEU A 171 -5.70 -15.65 4.27
N SER A 172 -6.79 -14.92 4.10
CA SER A 172 -6.93 -13.84 3.12
C SER A 172 -7.22 -12.54 3.85
N MET A 173 -6.62 -11.45 3.37
CA MET A 173 -6.93 -10.11 3.88
C MET A 173 -8.33 -9.70 3.45
N SER A 174 -9.17 -9.36 4.42
CA SER A 174 -10.50 -8.80 4.17
C SER A 174 -10.40 -7.27 4.08
N PRO A 175 -11.25 -6.61 3.28
CA PRO A 175 -11.35 -5.16 3.29
C PRO A 175 -11.62 -4.62 4.69
N VAL A 176 -11.00 -3.48 5.01
CA VAL A 176 -11.07 -2.82 6.31
C VAL A 176 -11.61 -1.41 6.16
N LEU A 177 -12.26 -0.89 7.19
CA LEU A 177 -12.60 0.52 7.23
C LEU A 177 -11.32 1.36 7.30
N ALA A 178 -11.23 2.36 6.43
CA ALA A 178 -10.10 3.29 6.42
C ALA A 178 -10.00 4.00 7.80
N PRO A 179 -8.82 3.99 8.45
CA PRO A 179 -8.61 4.67 9.72
C PRO A 179 -8.98 6.17 9.63
N ARG A 180 -9.91 6.63 10.46
CA ARG A 180 -10.36 8.04 10.46
C ARG A 180 -9.27 9.00 10.95
N ALA A 181 -8.43 8.56 11.89
CA ALA A 181 -7.46 9.40 12.59
C ALA A 181 -6.08 9.53 11.91
N VAL A 182 -5.85 8.81 10.81
CA VAL A 182 -4.52 8.73 10.18
C VAL A 182 -4.40 9.74 9.03
N ASP A 183 -3.34 10.54 9.03
CA ASP A 183 -2.98 11.41 7.89
C ASP A 183 -2.52 10.53 6.72
N VAL A 184 -3.10 10.72 5.54
CA VAL A 184 -2.75 9.92 4.35
C VAL A 184 -1.33 10.24 3.88
N ASN A 185 -0.77 11.38 4.28
CA ASN A 185 0.63 11.74 4.00
C ASN A 185 1.64 10.98 4.89
N ASP A 186 1.19 10.42 6.01
CA ASP A 186 1.96 9.48 6.84
C ASP A 186 1.06 8.31 7.26
N PRO A 187 0.72 7.43 6.30
CA PRO A 187 -0.28 6.41 6.53
C PRO A 187 0.27 5.38 7.50
N LEU A 188 -0.19 5.43 8.74
CA LEU A 188 0.01 4.35 9.70
C LEU A 188 -0.49 3.04 9.09
N PRO A 189 0.23 1.93 9.33
CA PRO A 189 -0.20 0.64 8.83
C PRO A 189 -1.55 0.25 9.43
N VAL A 190 -2.41 -0.38 8.62
CA VAL A 190 -3.66 -0.95 9.13
C VAL A 190 -3.33 -2.12 10.05
N LEU A 191 -3.92 -2.14 11.24
CA LEU A 191 -3.86 -3.28 12.15
C LEU A 191 -4.82 -4.38 11.68
N LEU A 192 -4.31 -5.58 11.44
CA LEU A 192 -5.13 -6.77 11.21
C LEU A 192 -4.87 -7.78 12.33
N PRO A 193 -5.80 -7.93 13.29
CA PRO A 193 -5.72 -8.97 14.30
C PRO A 193 -6.04 -10.33 13.66
N ILE A 194 -5.26 -11.34 14.00
CA ILE A 194 -5.50 -12.72 13.57
C ILE A 194 -5.86 -13.55 14.80
N GLU A 195 -7.08 -14.07 14.80
CA GLU A 195 -7.65 -14.74 15.98
C GLU A 195 -7.28 -16.23 16.05
N SER A 196 -7.06 -16.88 14.90
CA SER A 196 -6.63 -18.27 14.81
C SER A 196 -5.68 -18.49 13.64
N VAL A 197 -4.67 -19.33 13.88
CA VAL A 197 -3.61 -19.67 12.92
C VAL A 197 -3.78 -21.10 12.36
N TYR A 198 -4.43 -21.97 13.12
CA TYR A 198 -4.66 -23.36 12.74
C TYR A 198 -6.07 -23.51 12.18
N ARG A 199 -6.20 -24.35 11.16
CA ARG A 199 -7.51 -24.70 10.62
C ARG A 199 -8.15 -25.63 11.66
N ASP A 200 -9.13 -25.12 12.41
CA ASP A 200 -9.78 -25.80 13.54
C ASP A 200 -9.58 -27.32 13.52
N THR A 201 -8.71 -27.83 14.39
CA THR A 201 -8.97 -29.13 14.99
C THR A 201 -10.17 -28.91 15.89
N ALA A 202 -11.38 -28.99 15.32
CA ALA A 202 -12.55 -29.23 16.14
C ALA A 202 -12.21 -30.43 17.04
N PRO A 203 -12.42 -30.34 18.37
CA PRO A 203 -12.24 -31.49 19.25
C PRO A 203 -13.14 -32.65 18.84
#